data_AF-A0A3E4YLH8-F1
#
_entry.id   AF-A0A3E4YLH8-F1
#
_cell.length_a   1.000
_cell.length_b   1.000
_cell.length_c   1.000
_cell.angle_alpha   90.00
_cell.angle_beta   90.00
_cell.angle_gamma   90.00
#
_symmetry.space_group_name_H-M   'P 1'
#
loop_
_entity.id
_entity.type
_entity.pdbx_description
1 polymer ?
#
loop_
_entity_poly.entity_id
_entity_poly.type
_entity_poly.pdbx_seq_one_letter_code
_entity_poly.pdbx_strand_id
1 'polypeptide(L)'
;MSKTLIVSAFAGCGKTWLTQNQEQYGYAVCDSDSSFYEKVNGWETHYVSDILEKAKSGQYDFVFVCQTESVIDEMDRQGIPYVIVEPDNIIWNEFETLERAKERQLIKQQWFGRFVLRNNSHIKDFSKWLNHIKEIYDERTSLEFINKHHQLTFFILSQNQYLSDIIDDLYWKKEHYDFYAIYSDDCLRD
;
A
#
# COMPACT_ATOMS: atom_id res chain seq x y z
N MET A 1 22.59 1.05 -10.94
CA MET A 1 21.63 0.25 -10.17
C MET A 1 20.34 1.02 -10.09
N SER A 2 19.24 0.44 -10.57
CA SER A 2 17.90 1.01 -10.44
C SER A 2 17.40 0.80 -9.01
N LYS A 3 16.63 1.76 -8.50
CA LYS A 3 16.05 1.76 -7.17
C LYS A 3 14.54 1.50 -7.28
N THR A 4 14.04 0.57 -6.48
CA THR A 4 12.61 0.26 -6.40
C THR A 4 12.09 0.50 -4.99
N LEU A 5 10.92 1.13 -4.85
CA LEU A 5 10.23 1.27 -3.57
C LEU A 5 9.02 0.34 -3.51
N ILE A 6 8.92 -0.47 -2.45
CA ILE A 6 7.71 -1.24 -2.16
C ILE A 6 6.73 -0.38 -1.35
N VAL A 7 5.49 -0.28 -1.83
CA VAL A 7 4.42 0.51 -1.19
C VAL A 7 3.26 -0.40 -0.84
N SER A 8 3.06 -0.64 0.46
CA SER A 8 1.85 -1.27 0.98
C SER A 8 0.75 -0.23 1.08
N ALA A 9 -0.20 -0.28 0.16
CA ALA A 9 -1.27 0.71 0.11
C ALA A 9 -2.63 0.10 0.48
N PHE A 10 -3.36 0.77 1.34
CA PHE A 10 -4.71 0.38 1.72
C PHE A 10 -5.65 0.30 0.50
N ALA A 11 -6.77 -0.43 0.65
CA ALA A 11 -7.79 -0.45 -0.38
C ALA A 11 -8.28 0.98 -0.65
N GLY A 12 -8.57 1.32 -1.92
CA GLY A 12 -9.10 2.65 -2.26
C GLY A 12 -8.07 3.77 -2.41
N CYS A 13 -6.78 3.51 -2.20
CA CYS A 13 -5.71 4.49 -2.43
C CYS A 13 -5.39 4.75 -3.92
N GLY A 14 -5.95 3.96 -4.85
CA GLY A 14 -5.79 4.20 -6.30
C GLY A 14 -4.63 3.45 -7.00
N LYS A 15 -4.09 2.37 -6.41
CA LYS A 15 -3.01 1.54 -6.99
C LYS A 15 -3.20 1.19 -8.47
N THR A 16 -4.32 0.54 -8.78
CA THR A 16 -4.64 0.09 -10.14
C THR A 16 -4.80 1.25 -11.11
N TRP A 17 -5.44 2.35 -10.67
CA TRP A 17 -5.61 3.55 -11.50
C TRP A 17 -4.25 4.17 -11.83
N LEU A 18 -3.37 4.32 -10.83
CA LEU A 18 -2.03 4.87 -11.05
C LEU A 18 -1.20 3.98 -11.98
N THR A 19 -1.32 2.67 -11.85
CA THR A 19 -0.63 1.70 -12.73
C THR A 19 -1.13 1.80 -14.18
N GLN A 20 -2.43 1.99 -14.38
CA GLN A 20 -3.02 2.16 -15.72
C GLN A 20 -2.71 3.51 -16.37
N ASN A 21 -2.38 4.53 -15.56
CA ASN A 21 -2.09 5.89 -16.01
C ASN A 21 -0.62 6.27 -15.77
N GLN A 22 0.26 5.29 -15.59
CA GLN A 22 1.65 5.52 -15.15
C GLN A 22 2.46 6.37 -16.15
N GLU A 23 2.15 6.30 -17.44
CA GLU A 23 2.77 7.12 -18.49
C GLU A 23 2.55 8.63 -18.26
N GLN A 24 1.43 9.03 -17.64
CA GLN A 24 1.15 10.42 -17.30
C GLN A 24 2.13 10.96 -16.25
N TYR A 25 2.63 10.10 -15.38
CA TYR A 25 3.54 10.44 -14.28
C TYR A 25 5.00 10.14 -14.62
N GLY A 26 5.27 9.38 -15.67
CA GLY A 26 6.63 9.03 -16.09
C GLY A 26 7.32 8.02 -15.17
N TYR A 27 6.57 7.22 -14.42
CA TYR A 27 7.10 6.20 -13.51
C TYR A 27 6.75 4.80 -13.98
N ALA A 28 7.66 3.85 -13.78
CA ALA A 28 7.38 2.43 -13.99
C ALA A 28 6.75 1.83 -12.72
N VAL A 29 5.51 1.39 -12.82
CA VAL A 29 4.70 0.94 -11.65
C VAL A 29 4.15 -0.46 -11.88
N CYS A 30 4.24 -1.29 -10.84
CA CYS A 30 3.61 -2.62 -10.80
C CYS A 30 2.55 -2.70 -9.69
N ASP A 31 1.29 -2.99 -10.04
CA ASP A 31 0.25 -3.36 -9.07
C ASP A 31 0.29 -4.88 -8.85
N SER A 32 0.94 -5.32 -7.77
CA SER A 32 1.00 -6.74 -7.42
C SER A 32 -0.30 -7.12 -6.69
N ASP A 33 -1.36 -7.42 -7.44
CA ASP A 33 -2.63 -7.82 -6.83
C ASP A 33 -2.54 -9.26 -6.28
N SER A 34 -2.80 -9.41 -4.99
CA SER A 34 -2.80 -10.72 -4.34
C SER A 34 -4.00 -11.59 -4.75
N SER A 35 -5.02 -11.02 -5.41
CA SER A 35 -6.22 -11.75 -5.87
C SER A 35 -5.92 -12.89 -6.86
N PHE A 36 -4.76 -12.83 -7.54
CA PHE A 36 -4.28 -13.87 -8.43
C PHE A 36 -3.73 -15.13 -7.73
N TYR A 37 -3.56 -15.08 -6.40
CA TYR A 37 -2.99 -16.18 -5.61
C TYR A 37 -4.10 -16.97 -4.92
N GLU A 38 -3.99 -18.30 -4.99
CA GLU A 38 -4.84 -19.19 -4.19
C GLU A 38 -4.45 -19.04 -2.71
N LYS A 39 -5.43 -18.73 -1.85
CA LYS A 39 -5.22 -18.43 -0.42
C LYS A 39 -5.08 -19.70 0.42
N VAL A 40 -4.11 -20.54 0.05
CA VAL A 40 -3.72 -21.76 0.79
C VAL A 40 -2.61 -21.44 1.80
N ASN A 41 -2.42 -22.29 2.81
CA ASN A 41 -1.38 -22.06 3.83
C ASN A 41 0.00 -21.77 3.19
N GLY A 42 0.61 -20.64 3.54
CA GLY A 42 1.92 -20.22 3.04
C GLY A 42 1.90 -19.44 1.72
N TRP A 43 0.72 -19.09 1.19
CA TRP A 43 0.60 -18.27 -0.02
C TRP A 43 1.28 -16.91 0.12
N GLU A 44 1.32 -16.34 1.33
CA GLU A 44 1.98 -15.07 1.63
C GLU A 44 3.46 -15.11 1.30
N THR A 45 4.14 -16.21 1.65
CA THR A 45 5.58 -16.39 1.38
C THR A 45 5.89 -16.34 -0.11
N HIS A 46 5.06 -16.99 -0.93
CA HIS A 46 5.20 -16.98 -2.38
C HIS A 46 4.90 -15.60 -2.96
N TYR A 47 3.80 -14.99 -2.53
CA TYR A 47 3.43 -13.65 -2.96
C TYR A 47 4.50 -12.60 -2.64
N VAL A 48 5.08 -12.66 -1.43
CA VAL A 48 6.15 -11.75 -0.99
C VAL A 48 7.46 -12.01 -1.75
N SER A 49 7.76 -13.27 -2.07
CA SER A 49 8.92 -13.61 -2.91
C SER A 49 8.80 -13.02 -4.32
N ASP A 50 7.62 -13.10 -4.93
CA ASP A 50 7.35 -12.52 -6.26
C ASP A 50 7.42 -10.98 -6.25
N ILE A 51 6.98 -10.34 -5.16
CA ILE A 51 7.15 -8.90 -4.94
C ILE A 51 8.63 -8.53 -4.92
N LEU A 52 9.43 -9.31 -4.17
CA LEU A 52 10.87 -9.05 -4.05
C LEU A 52 11.60 -9.26 -5.38
N GLU A 53 11.24 -10.29 -6.16
CA GLU A 53 11.77 -10.51 -7.51
C GLU A 53 11.47 -9.31 -8.43
N LYS A 54 10.21 -8.84 -8.44
CA LYS A 54 9.82 -7.64 -9.20
C LYS A 54 10.63 -6.42 -8.74
N ALA A 55 10.79 -6.23 -7.44
CA ALA A 55 11.55 -5.10 -6.89
C ALA A 55 13.03 -5.15 -7.29
N LYS A 56 13.62 -6.35 -7.38
CA LYS A 56 15.02 -6.58 -7.78
C LYS A 56 15.25 -6.62 -9.29
N SER A 57 14.20 -6.72 -10.09
CA SER A 57 14.29 -6.80 -11.56
C SER A 57 14.91 -5.56 -12.22
N GLY A 58 14.83 -4.42 -11.55
CA GLY A 58 15.23 -3.11 -12.07
C GLY A 58 14.29 -2.51 -13.12
N GLN A 59 13.11 -3.10 -13.30
CA GLN A 59 12.11 -2.64 -14.28
C GLN A 59 11.13 -1.61 -13.72
N TYR A 60 11.01 -1.50 -12.40
CA TYR A 60 9.96 -0.71 -11.74
C TYR A 60 10.56 0.32 -10.78
N ASP A 61 9.99 1.51 -10.76
CA ASP A 61 10.22 2.50 -9.70
C ASP A 61 9.45 2.12 -8.44
N PHE A 62 8.26 1.56 -8.61
CA PHE A 62 7.36 1.20 -7.53
C PHE A 62 6.74 -0.18 -7.72
N VAL A 63 6.69 -0.95 -6.64
CA VAL A 63 5.87 -2.17 -6.55
C VAL A 63 4.82 -1.95 -5.47
N PHE A 64 3.56 -1.90 -5.88
CA PHE A 64 2.43 -1.74 -4.98
C PHE A 64 1.94 -3.10 -4.49
N VAL A 65 1.66 -3.18 -3.19
CA VAL A 65 1.18 -4.39 -2.53
C VAL A 65 -0.09 -4.09 -1.74
N CYS A 66 -0.94 -5.10 -1.56
CA CYS A 66 -2.12 -4.98 -0.72
C CYS A 66 -1.76 -4.93 0.77
N GLN A 67 -2.40 -4.03 1.52
CA GLN A 67 -2.25 -3.88 2.98
C GLN A 67 -3.08 -4.93 3.75
N THR A 68 -2.85 -6.22 3.48
CA THR A 68 -3.42 -7.34 4.25
C THR A 68 -2.43 -7.75 5.35
N GLU A 69 -2.92 -8.10 6.54
CA GLU A 69 -2.07 -8.37 7.73
C GLU A 69 -1.08 -9.46 7.45
N SER A 70 -1.56 -10.59 6.96
CA SER A 70 -0.69 -11.73 6.73
C SER A 70 0.41 -11.45 5.72
N VAL A 71 0.18 -10.54 4.77
CA VAL A 71 1.21 -10.06 3.83
C VAL A 71 2.21 -9.16 4.53
N ILE A 72 1.74 -8.24 5.36
CA ILE A 72 2.60 -7.29 6.09
C ILE A 72 3.44 -8.04 7.14
N ASP A 73 2.82 -8.93 7.91
CA ASP A 73 3.49 -9.85 8.84
C ASP A 73 4.59 -10.63 8.12
N GLU A 74 4.32 -11.11 6.91
CA GLU A 74 5.30 -11.86 6.12
C GLU A 74 6.44 -10.98 5.60
N MET A 75 6.15 -9.74 5.16
CA MET A 75 7.20 -8.76 4.80
C MET A 75 8.07 -8.40 6.02
N ASP A 76 7.46 -8.19 7.18
CA ASP A 76 8.15 -7.93 8.44
C ASP A 76 9.05 -9.11 8.83
N ARG A 77 8.52 -10.34 8.73
CA ARG A 77 9.25 -11.59 9.03
C ARG A 77 10.46 -11.77 8.12
N GLN A 78 10.36 -11.39 6.85
CA GLN A 78 11.45 -11.47 5.88
C GLN A 78 12.39 -10.25 5.91
N GLY A 79 12.09 -9.21 6.70
CA GLY A 79 12.89 -7.98 6.79
C GLY A 79 12.89 -7.18 5.48
N ILE A 80 11.81 -7.24 4.72
CA ILE A 80 11.69 -6.51 3.45
C ILE A 80 11.40 -5.04 3.76
N PRO A 81 12.15 -4.08 3.18
CA PRO A 81 11.86 -2.66 3.35
C PRO A 81 10.62 -2.27 2.54
N TYR A 82 9.65 -1.64 3.20
CA TYR A 82 8.44 -1.09 2.57
C TYR A 82 7.95 0.15 3.32
N VAL A 83 7.04 0.89 2.68
CA VAL A 83 6.28 1.98 3.30
C VAL A 83 4.79 1.65 3.31
N ILE A 84 4.05 2.22 4.28
CA ILE A 84 2.59 2.14 4.33
C ILE A 84 1.97 3.41 3.72
N VAL A 85 0.89 3.27 2.96
CA VAL A 85 0.05 4.39 2.49
C VAL A 85 -1.42 4.09 2.76
N GLU A 86 -2.04 4.89 3.63
CA GLU A 86 -3.40 4.64 4.12
C GLU A 86 -4.22 5.93 4.25
N PRO A 87 -5.57 5.85 4.34
CA PRO A 87 -6.36 7.04 4.66
C PRO A 87 -5.93 7.64 6.00
N ASP A 88 -6.02 8.95 6.10
CA ASP A 88 -5.80 9.66 7.36
C ASP A 88 -6.95 9.40 8.35
N ASN A 89 -6.89 8.27 9.04
CA ASN A 89 -7.82 7.85 10.08
C ASN A 89 -7.17 7.81 11.47
N ILE A 90 -5.95 8.34 11.61
CA ILE A 90 -5.18 8.27 12.85
C ILE A 90 -5.74 9.21 13.92
N ILE A 91 -5.91 8.68 15.12
CA ILE A 91 -6.07 9.43 16.37
C ILE A 91 -4.66 9.62 16.97
N TRP A 92 -4.12 10.83 16.84
CA TRP A 92 -2.73 11.12 17.25
C TRP A 92 -2.53 11.19 18.77
N ASN A 93 -3.57 11.53 19.52
CA ASN A 93 -3.57 11.58 20.97
C ASN A 93 -5.00 11.50 21.52
N GLU A 94 -5.10 11.30 22.84
CA GLU A 94 -6.38 11.18 23.57
C GLU A 94 -7.26 12.45 23.55
N PHE A 95 -6.71 13.60 23.11
CA PHE A 95 -7.37 14.89 23.04
C PHE A 95 -7.73 15.29 21.60
N GLU A 96 -8.26 14.34 20.82
CA GLU A 96 -8.76 14.63 19.45
C GLU A 96 -9.81 15.75 19.49
N THR A 97 -9.62 16.78 18.65
CA THR A 97 -10.59 17.88 18.54
C THR A 97 -11.85 17.41 17.80
N LEU A 98 -12.99 18.04 18.07
CA LEU A 98 -14.24 17.74 17.38
C LEU A 98 -14.12 17.94 15.85
N GLU A 99 -13.34 18.92 15.41
CA GLU A 99 -13.07 19.21 14.00
C GLU A 99 -12.32 18.06 13.34
N ARG A 100 -11.27 17.56 14.00
CA ARG A 100 -10.48 16.42 13.53
C ARG A 100 -11.31 15.13 13.49
N ALA A 101 -12.10 14.87 14.53
CA ALA A 101 -13.01 13.72 14.54
C ALA A 101 -13.99 13.76 13.37
N LYS A 102 -14.55 14.94 13.03
CA LYS A 102 -15.42 15.11 11.85
C LYS A 102 -14.67 14.87 10.54
N GLU A 103 -13.45 15.37 10.42
CA GLU A 103 -12.60 15.13 9.24
C GLU A 103 -12.36 13.63 9.02
N ARG A 104 -11.98 12.87 10.06
CA ARG A 104 -11.78 11.42 9.94
C ARG A 104 -13.06 10.70 9.50
N GLN A 105 -14.21 11.11 10.03
CA GLN A 105 -15.50 10.56 9.59
C GLN A 105 -15.78 10.85 8.11
N LEU A 106 -15.46 12.05 7.61
CA LEU A 106 -15.58 12.39 6.20
C LEU A 106 -14.63 11.56 5.32
N ILE A 107 -13.37 11.41 5.74
CA ILE A 107 -12.38 10.56 5.05
C ILE A 107 -12.87 9.12 4.98
N LYS A 108 -13.34 8.57 6.10
CA LYS A 108 -13.90 7.22 6.16
C LYS A 108 -15.09 7.07 5.21
N GLN A 109 -16.06 7.99 5.25
CA GLN A 109 -17.21 7.98 4.34
C GLN A 109 -16.78 8.02 2.86
N GLN A 110 -15.79 8.86 2.53
CA GLN A 110 -15.25 8.93 1.19
C GLN A 110 -14.60 7.60 0.77
N TRP A 111 -13.80 6.97 1.63
CA TRP A 111 -13.17 5.68 1.32
C TRP A 111 -14.22 4.59 1.07
N PHE A 112 -15.27 4.53 1.89
CA PHE A 112 -16.39 3.62 1.63
C PHE A 112 -17.12 3.93 0.33
N GLY A 113 -17.27 5.22 -0.02
CA GLY A 113 -17.73 5.63 -1.35
C GLY A 113 -16.85 5.07 -2.47
N ARG A 114 -15.52 5.19 -2.36
CA ARG A 114 -14.57 4.64 -3.33
C ARG A 114 -14.70 3.12 -3.48
N PHE A 115 -14.93 2.39 -2.38
CA PHE A 115 -15.13 0.94 -2.41
C PHE A 115 -16.37 0.53 -3.20
N VAL A 116 -17.46 1.28 -3.06
CA VAL A 116 -18.73 0.96 -3.71
C VAL A 116 -18.78 1.42 -5.17
N LEU A 117 -18.16 2.56 -5.49
CA LEU A 117 -18.25 3.18 -6.82
C LEU A 117 -17.25 2.60 -7.83
N ARG A 118 -16.16 1.97 -7.40
CA ARG A 118 -15.16 1.38 -8.30
C ARG A 118 -15.66 0.10 -8.97
N ASN A 119 -14.95 -0.34 -10.01
CA ASN A 119 -15.18 -1.68 -10.56
C ASN A 119 -14.77 -2.76 -9.54
N ASN A 120 -15.72 -3.60 -9.14
CA ASN A 120 -15.54 -4.69 -8.18
C ASN A 120 -15.74 -6.08 -8.79
N SER A 121 -15.75 -6.22 -10.12
CA SER A 121 -16.03 -7.51 -10.81
C SER A 121 -15.05 -8.63 -10.49
N HIS A 122 -13.87 -8.31 -9.99
CA HIS A 122 -12.84 -9.25 -9.55
C HIS A 122 -13.13 -9.85 -8.15
N ILE A 123 -14.05 -9.27 -7.39
CA ILE A 123 -14.39 -9.70 -6.04
C ILE A 123 -15.56 -10.69 -6.10
N LYS A 124 -15.30 -11.95 -5.78
CA LYS A 124 -16.29 -13.05 -5.84
C LYS A 124 -17.54 -12.80 -4.98
N ASP A 125 -17.37 -12.25 -3.78
CA ASP A 125 -18.45 -11.88 -2.87
C ASP A 125 -18.20 -10.47 -2.33
N PHE A 126 -18.68 -9.48 -3.08
CA PHE A 126 -18.49 -8.07 -2.75
C PHE A 126 -19.12 -7.69 -1.41
N SER A 127 -20.30 -8.24 -1.09
CA SER A 127 -21.00 -7.94 0.17
C SER A 127 -20.20 -8.44 1.37
N LYS A 128 -19.68 -9.67 1.32
CA LYS A 128 -18.82 -10.21 2.36
C LYS A 128 -17.52 -9.42 2.49
N TRP A 129 -16.89 -9.09 1.36
CA TRP A 129 -15.67 -8.28 1.36
C TRP A 129 -15.91 -6.89 1.97
N LEU A 130 -16.98 -6.20 1.58
CA LEU A 130 -17.32 -4.88 2.09
C LEU A 130 -17.64 -4.90 3.59
N ASN A 131 -18.35 -5.93 4.08
CA ASN A 131 -18.60 -6.10 5.50
C ASN A 131 -17.30 -6.34 6.28
N HIS A 132 -16.42 -7.19 5.77
CA HIS A 132 -15.10 -7.40 6.37
C HIS A 132 -14.29 -6.10 6.44
N ILE A 133 -14.25 -5.31 5.35
CA ILE A 133 -13.57 -4.02 5.36
C ILE A 133 -14.17 -3.05 6.39
N LYS A 134 -15.50 -3.05 6.59
CA LYS A 134 -16.15 -2.24 7.64
C LYS A 134 -15.67 -2.60 9.04
N GLU A 135 -15.51 -3.89 9.30
CA GLU A 135 -15.06 -4.41 10.60
C GLU A 135 -13.62 -4.00 10.89
N ILE A 136 -12.73 -4.09 9.89
CA ILE A 136 -11.29 -3.90 10.10
C ILE A 136 -10.81 -2.46 9.82
N TYR A 137 -11.61 -1.60 9.19
CA TYR A 137 -11.15 -0.29 8.70
C TYR A 137 -10.46 0.53 9.80
N ASP A 138 -11.10 0.70 10.95
CA ASP A 138 -10.57 1.57 12.02
C ASP A 138 -9.30 1.01 12.63
N GLU A 139 -9.27 -0.30 12.89
CA GLU A 139 -8.08 -0.99 13.40
C GLU A 139 -6.91 -0.84 12.43
N ARG A 140 -7.13 -1.14 11.14
CA ARG A 140 -6.09 -1.28 10.11
C ARG A 140 -5.49 0.02 9.60
N THR A 141 -6.14 1.13 9.93
CA THR A 141 -5.72 2.50 9.57
C THR A 141 -5.42 3.31 10.82
N SER A 142 -5.17 2.61 11.94
CA SER A 142 -4.82 3.19 13.21
C SER A 142 -3.32 3.27 13.40
N LEU A 143 -2.92 4.16 14.30
CA LEU A 143 -1.52 4.25 14.72
C LEU A 143 -1.05 2.97 15.45
N GLU A 144 -1.94 2.24 16.11
CA GLU A 144 -1.59 0.96 16.76
C GLU A 144 -1.19 -0.08 15.73
N PHE A 145 -1.95 -0.19 14.64
CA PHE A 145 -1.62 -1.07 13.52
C PHE A 145 -0.27 -0.71 12.89
N ILE A 146 -0.06 0.59 12.60
CA ILE A 146 1.22 1.08 12.09
C ILE A 146 2.37 0.71 13.05
N ASN A 147 2.23 0.99 14.34
CA ASN A 147 3.31 0.78 15.31
C ASN A 147 3.62 -0.69 15.60
N LYS A 148 2.71 -1.60 15.28
CA LYS A 148 2.92 -3.05 15.39
C LYS A 148 3.92 -3.58 14.35
N HIS A 149 4.06 -2.87 13.22
CA HIS A 149 4.77 -3.35 12.05
C HIS A 149 6.14 -2.69 11.83
N HIS A 150 6.96 -3.26 10.95
CA HIS A 150 8.35 -2.85 10.72
C HIS A 150 8.56 -2.05 9.42
N GLN A 151 7.53 -1.35 8.93
CA GLN A 151 7.66 -0.41 7.82
C GLN A 151 8.72 0.65 8.11
N LEU A 152 9.36 1.17 7.05
CA LEU A 152 10.33 2.26 7.15
C LEU A 152 9.67 3.56 7.62
N THR A 153 8.48 3.83 7.09
CA THR A 153 7.63 4.97 7.41
C THR A 153 6.22 4.74 6.85
N PHE A 154 5.31 5.66 7.14
CA PHE A 154 3.96 5.64 6.63
C PHE A 154 3.54 7.04 6.12
N PHE A 155 2.63 7.04 5.17
CA PHE A 155 2.04 8.24 4.57
C PHE A 155 0.52 8.16 4.67
N ILE A 156 -0.08 9.27 5.06
CA ILE A 156 -1.52 9.39 5.19
C ILE A 156 -2.10 10.18 4.01
N LEU A 157 -3.27 9.76 3.54
CA LEU A 157 -4.01 10.43 2.48
C LEU A 157 -5.24 11.13 3.07
N SER A 158 -5.31 12.44 2.91
CA SER A 158 -6.45 13.27 3.31
C SER A 158 -7.64 13.09 2.36
N GLN A 159 -8.69 13.87 2.60
CA GLN A 159 -9.85 13.95 1.72
C GLN A 159 -9.42 14.25 0.28
N ASN A 160 -10.04 13.56 -0.68
CA ASN A 160 -9.80 13.66 -2.12
C ASN A 160 -8.40 13.25 -2.61
N GLN A 161 -7.51 12.80 -1.71
CA GLN A 161 -6.18 12.34 -2.11
C GLN A 161 -6.13 10.85 -2.43
N TYR A 162 -5.25 10.50 -3.36
CA TYR A 162 -4.90 9.19 -3.85
C TYR A 162 -3.37 9.06 -3.84
N LEU A 163 -2.88 7.85 -4.11
CA LEU A 163 -1.46 7.57 -4.22
C LEU A 163 -0.76 8.44 -5.28
N SER A 164 -1.48 8.79 -6.35
CA SER A 164 -1.01 9.71 -7.39
C SER A 164 -0.71 11.12 -6.88
N ASP A 165 -1.33 11.57 -5.79
CA ASP A 165 -1.09 12.91 -5.24
C ASP A 165 0.22 12.99 -4.44
N ILE A 166 0.79 11.85 -4.06
CA ILE A 166 2.04 11.77 -3.29
C ILE A 166 3.17 11.03 -4.02
N ILE A 167 2.92 10.56 -5.25
CA ILE A 167 3.86 9.67 -5.96
C ILE A 167 5.21 10.35 -6.25
N ASP A 168 5.20 11.64 -6.58
CA ASP A 168 6.41 12.44 -6.83
C ASP A 168 7.26 12.58 -5.55
N ASP A 169 6.63 12.75 -4.39
CA ASP A 169 7.32 12.80 -3.10
C ASP A 169 7.93 11.44 -2.74
N LEU A 170 7.19 10.35 -2.98
CA LEU A 170 7.70 8.99 -2.80
C LEU A 170 8.90 8.72 -3.73
N TYR A 171 8.82 9.15 -4.98
CA TYR A 171 9.91 9.03 -5.95
C TYR A 171 11.14 9.79 -5.48
N TRP A 172 10.96 11.04 -5.07
CA TRP A 172 12.05 11.87 -4.56
C TRP A 172 12.73 11.20 -3.36
N LYS A 173 11.97 10.67 -2.40
CA LYS A 173 12.54 9.96 -1.24
C LYS A 173 13.32 8.70 -1.65
N LYS A 174 12.76 7.88 -2.53
CA LYS A 174 13.42 6.69 -3.09
C LYS A 174 14.79 7.04 -3.68
N GLU A 175 14.87 8.12 -4.45
CA GLU A 175 16.12 8.53 -5.11
C GLU A 175 17.16 9.10 -4.14
N HIS A 176 16.73 9.82 -3.09
CA HIS A 176 17.64 10.56 -2.20
C HIS A 176 18.00 9.81 -0.91
N TYR A 177 17.24 8.80 -0.52
CA TYR A 177 17.45 8.05 0.72
C TYR A 177 17.50 6.55 0.45
N ASP A 178 18.70 5.99 0.54
CA ASP A 178 18.99 4.60 0.20
C ASP A 178 18.17 3.57 1.00
N PHE A 179 17.76 3.90 2.23
CA PHE A 179 16.96 2.99 3.05
C PHE A 179 15.53 2.77 2.52
N TYR A 180 15.02 3.62 1.63
CA TYR A 180 13.73 3.40 0.94
C TYR A 180 13.83 2.45 -0.24
N ALA A 181 15.03 2.20 -0.75
CA ALA A 181 15.22 1.55 -2.04
C ALA A 181 15.67 0.11 -1.89
N ILE A 182 15.03 -0.78 -2.65
CA ILE A 182 15.59 -2.07 -3.03
C ILE A 182 16.37 -1.84 -4.33
N TYR A 183 17.62 -2.26 -4.32
CA TYR A 183 18.47 -2.18 -5.50
C TYR A 183 18.22 -3.38 -6.41
N SER A 184 18.28 -3.15 -7.71
CA SER A 184 18.42 -4.25 -8.66
C SER A 184 19.67 -5.06 -8.32
N ASP A 185 19.53 -6.38 -8.20
CA ASP A 185 20.71 -7.25 -8.13
C ASP A 185 21.41 -7.17 -9.50
N ASP A 186 22.69 -6.75 -9.53
CA ASP A 186 23.54 -6.92 -10.71
C ASP A 186 23.73 -8.43 -10.91
N CYS A 187 22.81 -9.10 -11.59
CA CYS A 187 23.03 -10.44 -12.15
C CYS A 187 24.00 -10.37 -13.34
N LEU A 188 25.13 -9.67 -13.20
CA LEU A 188 26.31 -9.72 -14.06
C LEU A 188 27.53 -9.21 -13.25
N ARG A 189 28.00 -10.02 -12.32
CA ARG A 189 29.42 -10.07 -11.98
C ARG A 189 29.86 -11.51 -12.15
N ASP A 190 30.34 -11.80 -13.35
CA ASP A 190 31.18 -12.96 -13.64
C ASP A 190 32.43 -12.98 -12.72
#